data_AF-A0A954FDG1-F1
#
_entry.id   AF-A0A954FDG1-F1
#
_cell.length_a   1.000
_cell.length_b   1.000
_cell.length_c   1.000
_cell.angle_alpha   90.00
_cell.angle_beta   90.00
_cell.angle_gamma   90.00
#
_symmetry.space_group_name_H-M   'P 1'
#
loop_
_entity.id
_entity.type
_entity.pdbx_description
1 polymer ?
#
loop_
_entity_poly.entity_id
_entity_poly.type
_entity_poly.pdbx_seq_one_letter_code
_entity_poly.pdbx_strand_id
1 'polypeptide(L)'
;MIQTAVGPPFEETEDCRRLLSAFNYFIPEVLAEIHPEWKSDALDDLIPLVAKRTGDREAVLFGLSWLIRDQTVVPTYVQLQIDPDLDRVNWLECRIGERGPQGMLRRPGNSFDRQLYRLQGREDLIDWAYQVTFGEKK
;
A
#
# COMPACT_ATOMS: atom_id res chain seq x y z
N MET A 1 -3.89 -19.26 -21.25
CA MET A 1 -3.41 -17.96 -20.74
C MET A 1 -4.61 -17.02 -20.75
N ILE A 2 -5.21 -16.76 -19.59
CA ILE A 2 -6.27 -15.77 -19.47
C ILE A 2 -5.58 -14.43 -19.29
N GLN A 3 -5.62 -13.62 -20.34
CA GLN A 3 -5.22 -12.21 -20.29
C GLN A 3 -6.26 -11.51 -19.42
N THR A 4 -5.96 -11.36 -18.13
CA THR A 4 -6.76 -10.52 -17.23
C THR A 4 -6.79 -9.12 -17.81
N ALA A 5 -7.97 -8.67 -18.25
CA ALA A 5 -8.18 -7.32 -18.74
C ALA A 5 -7.71 -6.34 -17.66
N VAL A 6 -6.62 -5.63 -17.95
CA VAL A 6 -6.11 -4.56 -17.12
C VAL A 6 -7.11 -3.41 -17.27
N GLY A 7 -7.89 -3.12 -16.23
CA GLY A 7 -8.73 -1.93 -16.20
C GLY A 7 -7.90 -0.66 -16.38
N PRO A 8 -8.49 0.46 -16.83
CA PRO A 8 -7.77 1.72 -16.97
C PRO A 8 -7.12 2.11 -15.63
N PRO A 9 -5.97 2.81 -15.64
CA PRO A 9 -5.42 3.41 -14.43
C PRO A 9 -6.49 4.26 -13.75
N PHE A 10 -6.52 4.28 -12.42
CA PHE A 10 -7.44 5.15 -11.69
C PHE A 10 -7.26 6.60 -12.16
N GLU A 11 -8.35 7.23 -12.57
CA GLU A 11 -8.36 8.68 -12.75
C GLU A 11 -8.10 9.34 -11.40
N GLU A 12 -7.27 10.38 -11.39
CA GLU A 12 -6.99 11.14 -10.18
C GLU A 12 -8.22 11.99 -9.82
N THR A 13 -9.15 11.39 -9.08
CA THR A 13 -10.36 12.03 -8.57
C THR A 13 -10.19 12.44 -7.11
N GLU A 14 -11.07 13.32 -6.65
CA GLU A 14 -11.13 13.70 -5.23
C GLU A 14 -11.38 12.48 -4.33
N ASP A 15 -12.21 11.52 -4.78
CA ASP A 15 -12.45 10.28 -4.04
C ASP A 15 -11.20 9.39 -3.97
N CYS A 16 -10.40 9.35 -5.03
CA CYS A 16 -9.11 8.65 -5.02
C CYS A 16 -8.16 9.29 -3.99
N ARG A 17 -8.06 10.62 -3.95
CA ARG A 17 -7.23 11.32 -2.94
C ARG A 17 -7.71 11.06 -1.51
N ARG A 18 -9.03 11.04 -1.29
CA ARG A 18 -9.61 10.71 0.02
C ARG A 18 -9.30 9.28 0.45
N LEU A 19 -9.38 8.33 -0.48
CA LEU A 19 -9.01 6.94 -0.23
C LEU A 19 -7.53 6.81 0.16
N LEU A 20 -6.63 7.43 -0.62
CA LEU A 20 -5.19 7.43 -0.32
C LEU A 20 -4.89 8.07 1.04
N SER A 21 -5.55 9.18 1.35
CA SER A 21 -5.43 9.85 2.66
C SER A 21 -5.96 8.97 3.80
N ALA A 22 -7.05 8.23 3.61
CA ALA A 22 -7.56 7.31 4.62
C ALA A 22 -6.59 6.16 4.92
N PHE A 23 -5.83 5.69 3.91
CA PHE A 23 -4.79 4.68 4.14
C PHE A 23 -3.65 5.15 5.02
N ASN A 24 -3.43 6.46 5.15
CA ASN A 24 -2.42 6.97 6.06
C ASN A 24 -2.69 6.62 7.52
N TYR A 25 -3.95 6.36 7.86
CA TYR A 25 -4.39 5.96 9.19
C TYR A 25 -4.71 4.46 9.25
N PHE A 26 -5.43 3.94 8.26
CA PHE A 26 -5.89 2.55 8.28
C PHE A 26 -4.74 1.54 8.21
N ILE A 27 -3.72 1.80 7.39
CA ILE A 27 -2.59 0.87 7.24
C ILE A 27 -1.79 0.75 8.54
N PRO A 28 -1.35 1.84 9.21
CA PRO A 28 -0.69 1.75 10.50
C PRO A 28 -1.52 1.04 11.57
N GLU A 29 -2.84 1.26 11.62
CA GLU A 29 -3.72 0.57 12.57
C GLU A 29 -3.74 -0.93 12.35
N VAL A 30 -3.89 -1.38 11.10
CA VAL A 30 -3.83 -2.81 10.74
C VAL A 30 -2.45 -3.41 11.05
N LEU A 31 -1.36 -2.69 10.73
CA LEU A 31 -0.01 -3.15 11.04
C LEU A 31 0.21 -3.27 12.56
N ALA A 32 -0.30 -2.33 13.34
CA ALA A 32 -0.14 -2.26 14.78
C ALA A 32 -0.81 -3.42 15.55
N GLU A 33 -1.72 -4.16 14.92
CA GLU A 33 -2.32 -5.37 15.51
C GLU A 33 -1.27 -6.49 15.68
N ILE A 34 -0.32 -6.59 14.75
CA ILE A 34 0.71 -7.66 14.73
C ILE A 34 2.09 -7.10 15.06
N HIS A 35 2.35 -5.82 14.74
CA HIS A 35 3.64 -5.16 14.87
C HIS A 35 3.49 -3.90 15.75
N PRO A 36 3.56 -4.04 17.09
CA PRO A 36 3.24 -2.95 18.03
C PRO A 36 4.04 -1.66 17.86
N GLU A 37 5.22 -1.72 17.24
CA GLU A 37 6.03 -0.55 16.87
C GLU A 37 5.27 0.45 16.00
N TRP A 38 4.32 -0.03 15.18
CA TRP A 38 3.47 0.79 14.32
C TRP A 38 2.42 1.60 15.08
N LYS A 39 2.16 1.32 16.38
CA LYS A 39 1.29 2.17 17.24
C LYS A 39 1.82 3.59 17.41
N SER A 40 3.11 3.78 17.15
CA SER A 40 3.79 5.06 17.28
C SER A 40 4.24 5.62 15.93
N ASP A 41 3.97 4.92 14.83
CA ASP A 41 4.37 5.33 13.49
C ASP A 41 3.14 5.73 12.66
N ALA A 42 3.35 6.55 11.65
CA ALA A 42 2.28 7.02 10.79
C ALA A 42 2.78 7.24 9.36
N LEU A 43 1.87 7.14 8.41
CA LEU A 43 2.14 7.50 7.03
C LEU A 43 1.65 8.94 6.80
N ASP A 44 2.33 9.65 5.89
CA ASP A 44 1.92 10.99 5.45
C ASP A 44 1.28 10.96 4.06
N ASP A 45 1.76 10.07 3.19
CA ASP A 45 1.24 9.92 1.84
C ASP A 45 1.43 8.49 1.31
N LEU A 46 0.56 8.09 0.39
CA LEU A 46 0.70 6.90 -0.43
C LEU A 46 0.73 7.33 -1.89
N ILE A 47 1.88 7.10 -2.53
CA ILE A 47 2.17 7.53 -3.90
C ILE A 47 2.09 6.28 -4.80
N PRO A 48 0.97 6.03 -5.48
CA PRO A 48 0.81 4.82 -6.28
C PRO A 48 1.61 4.89 -7.58
N LEU A 49 2.38 3.84 -7.86
CA LEU A 49 2.86 3.52 -9.21
C LEU A 49 1.79 2.76 -10.00
N VAL A 50 1.08 1.88 -9.31
CA VAL A 50 -0.07 1.13 -9.81
C VAL A 50 -1.22 1.42 -8.87
N ALA A 51 -2.34 1.84 -9.44
CA ALA A 51 -3.65 1.76 -8.81
C ALA A 51 -4.57 1.16 -9.88
N LYS A 52 -5.20 0.03 -9.57
CA LYS A 52 -6.15 -0.60 -10.52
C LYS A 52 -7.21 -1.41 -9.80
N ARG A 53 -8.40 -1.44 -10.39
CA ARG A 53 -9.47 -2.37 -10.01
C ARG A 53 -9.10 -3.77 -10.50
N THR A 54 -9.22 -4.77 -9.62
CA THR A 54 -8.95 -6.19 -9.93
C THR A 54 -10.22 -7.05 -9.96
N GLY A 55 -11.33 -6.52 -9.49
CA GLY A 55 -12.65 -7.15 -9.45
C GLY A 55 -13.72 -6.12 -9.10
N ASP A 56 -14.97 -6.54 -8.91
CA ASP A 56 -16.05 -5.56 -8.76
C ASP A 56 -15.93 -4.65 -7.53
N ARG A 57 -15.34 -5.18 -6.48
CA ARG A 57 -15.12 -4.50 -5.20
C ARG A 57 -13.69 -4.69 -4.72
N GLU A 58 -12.78 -4.97 -5.66
CA GLU A 58 -11.39 -5.24 -5.36
C GLU A 58 -10.47 -4.26 -6.06
N ALA A 59 -9.45 -3.82 -5.35
CA ALA A 59 -8.42 -2.95 -5.87
C ALA A 59 -7.04 -3.39 -5.40
N VAL A 60 -6.05 -3.07 -6.23
CA VAL A 60 -4.63 -3.15 -5.91
C VAL A 60 -4.02 -1.76 -6.02
N LEU A 61 -3.24 -1.40 -5.01
CA LEU A 61 -2.33 -0.27 -5.01
C LEU A 61 -0.92 -0.77 -4.77
N PHE A 62 0.03 -0.33 -5.58
CA PHE A 62 1.45 -0.61 -5.41
C PHE A 62 2.24 0.65 -5.69
N GLY A 63 3.17 1.01 -4.81
CA GLY A 63 3.91 2.25 -4.92
C GLY A 63 4.76 2.50 -3.69
N LEU A 64 4.77 3.74 -3.21
CA LEU A 64 5.51 4.15 -2.03
C LEU A 64 4.56 4.64 -0.94
N SER A 65 4.93 4.42 0.32
CA SER A 65 4.42 5.21 1.44
C SER A 65 5.50 6.11 1.99
N TRP A 66 5.09 7.32 2.37
CA TRP A 66 5.93 8.28 3.08
C TRP A 66 5.78 8.09 4.58
N LEU A 67 6.89 7.82 5.28
CA LEU A 67 6.93 7.71 6.72
C LEU A 67 7.15 9.10 7.32
N ILE A 68 6.19 9.59 8.10
CA ILE A 68 6.28 10.95 8.66
C ILE A 68 7.43 11.07 9.66
N ARG A 69 7.72 9.99 10.39
CA ARG A 69 8.69 9.96 11.50
C ARG A 69 10.08 10.42 11.09
N ASP A 70 10.54 10.01 9.92
CA ASP A 70 11.89 10.28 9.45
C ASP A 70 11.96 10.78 8.00
N GLN A 71 10.80 11.16 7.44
CA GLN A 71 10.69 11.77 6.11
C GLN A 71 11.31 10.90 5.01
N THR A 72 11.15 9.57 5.18
CA THR A 72 11.63 8.58 4.23
C THR A 72 10.48 7.95 3.48
N VAL A 73 10.76 7.39 2.31
CA VAL A 73 9.82 6.59 1.55
C VAL A 73 10.22 5.12 1.59
N VAL A 74 9.20 4.27 1.62
CA VAL A 74 9.31 2.82 1.58
C VAL A 74 8.34 2.24 0.56
N PRO A 75 8.65 1.09 -0.07
CA PRO A 75 7.68 0.41 -0.93
C PRO A 75 6.44 0.02 -0.13
N THR A 76 5.28 0.07 -0.78
CA THR A 76 4.00 -0.33 -0.19
C THR A 76 3.16 -1.05 -1.22
N TYR A 77 2.53 -2.13 -0.78
CA TYR A 77 1.53 -2.89 -1.52
C TYR A 77 0.27 -3.00 -0.69
N VAL A 78 -0.88 -2.73 -1.31
CA VAL A 78 -2.20 -2.90 -0.72
C VAL A 78 -3.09 -3.61 -1.71
N GLN A 79 -3.67 -4.73 -1.30
CA GLN A 79 -4.83 -5.31 -1.96
C GLN A 79 -6.00 -5.23 -1.00
N LEU A 80 -7.16 -4.84 -1.49
CA LEU A 80 -8.36 -4.71 -0.67
C LEU A 80 -9.59 -5.26 -1.36
N GLN A 81 -10.57 -5.62 -0.54
CA GLN A 81 -11.94 -5.92 -0.93
C GLN A 81 -12.89 -5.06 -0.08
N ILE A 82 -13.94 -4.55 -0.72
CA ILE A 82 -15.02 -3.80 -0.08
C ILE A 82 -16.22 -4.73 0.11
N ASP A 83 -16.84 -4.66 1.29
CA ASP A 83 -18.02 -5.43 1.64
C ASP A 83 -19.18 -5.15 0.65
N PRO A 84 -19.95 -6.17 0.23
CA PRO A 84 -21.07 -5.97 -0.69
C PRO A 84 -22.20 -5.13 -0.11
N ASP A 85 -22.43 -5.24 1.20
CA ASP A 85 -23.63 -4.79 1.89
C ASP A 85 -23.35 -3.63 2.87
N LEU A 86 -22.09 -3.48 3.29
CA LEU A 86 -21.66 -2.48 4.25
C LEU A 86 -20.60 -1.55 3.65
N ASP A 87 -20.57 -0.29 4.08
CA ASP A 87 -19.54 0.67 3.67
C ASP A 87 -18.25 0.44 4.49
N ARG A 88 -17.54 -0.64 4.18
CA ARG A 88 -16.27 -1.01 4.85
C ARG A 88 -15.37 -1.87 3.97
N VAL A 89 -14.08 -1.84 4.31
CA VAL A 89 -13.12 -2.87 3.88
C VAL A 89 -13.40 -4.14 4.68
N ASN A 90 -13.74 -5.25 4.01
CA ASN A 90 -13.95 -6.56 4.65
C ASN A 90 -12.71 -7.45 4.62
N TRP A 91 -11.78 -7.17 3.71
CA TRP A 91 -10.50 -7.87 3.60
C TRP A 91 -9.42 -6.94 3.06
N LEU A 92 -8.22 -7.02 3.62
CA LEU A 92 -7.06 -6.28 3.16
C LEU A 92 -5.79 -7.12 3.35
N GLU A 93 -4.94 -7.12 2.33
CA GLU A 93 -3.55 -7.49 2.44
C GLU A 93 -2.69 -6.23 2.31
N CYS A 94 -1.83 -5.98 3.29
CA CYS A 94 -0.86 -4.90 3.24
C CYS A 94 0.56 -5.44 3.41
N ARG A 95 1.47 -4.95 2.57
CA ARG A 95 2.90 -5.17 2.70
C ARG A 95 3.59 -3.82 2.67
N ILE A 96 4.54 -3.61 3.58
CA ILE A 96 5.24 -2.33 3.66
C ILE A 96 6.73 -2.55 3.96
N GLY A 97 7.56 -1.78 3.26
CA GLY A 97 9.01 -1.82 3.39
C GLY A 97 9.68 -2.98 2.67
N GLU A 98 10.89 -2.72 2.18
CA GLU A 98 11.82 -3.75 1.74
C GLU A 98 12.75 -4.10 2.91
N ARG A 99 12.99 -5.38 3.16
CA ARG A 99 13.92 -5.86 4.18
C ARG A 99 15.36 -5.60 3.74
N GLY A 100 16.17 -5.13 4.68
CA GLY A 100 17.59 -4.93 4.48
C GLY A 100 18.43 -5.44 5.66
N PRO A 101 19.76 -5.33 5.58
CA PRO A 101 20.67 -5.88 6.59
C PRO A 101 20.48 -5.31 8.01
N GLN A 102 19.92 -4.10 8.13
CA GLN A 102 19.71 -3.40 9.40
C GLN A 102 18.22 -3.14 9.69
N GLY A 103 17.33 -3.92 9.09
CA GLY A 103 15.88 -3.72 9.15
C GLY A 103 15.33 -3.11 7.86
N MET A 104 14.18 -2.45 7.95
CA MET A 104 13.49 -1.89 6.80
C MET A 104 14.34 -0.85 6.06
N LEU A 105 14.53 -1.04 4.75
CA LEU A 105 15.26 -0.11 3.89
C LEU A 105 14.45 1.16 3.70
N ARG A 106 14.95 2.24 4.29
CA ARG A 106 14.40 3.59 4.16
C ARG A 106 15.19 4.38 3.13
N ARG A 107 14.49 5.20 2.36
CA ARG A 107 15.09 6.05 1.30
C ARG A 107 14.67 7.50 1.52
N PRO A 108 15.55 8.49 1.30
CA PRO A 108 15.17 9.88 1.44
C PRO A 108 13.96 10.24 0.57
N GLY A 109 12.96 10.89 1.16
CA GLY A 109 11.71 11.24 0.48
C GLY A 109 11.90 12.20 -0.70
N ASN A 110 12.91 13.07 -0.65
CA ASN A 110 13.29 13.95 -1.77
C ASN A 110 13.74 13.21 -3.04
N SER A 111 13.81 11.88 -3.02
CA SER A 111 14.14 11.03 -4.16
C SER A 111 12.98 10.13 -4.60
N PHE A 112 11.73 10.45 -4.21
CA PHE A 112 10.57 9.57 -4.43
C PHE A 112 10.38 9.19 -5.91
N ASP A 113 10.54 10.09 -6.87
CA ASP A 113 10.45 9.77 -8.31
C ASP A 113 11.41 8.65 -8.72
N ARG A 114 12.65 8.73 -8.23
CA ARG A 114 13.67 7.69 -8.46
C ARG A 114 13.29 6.38 -7.79
N GLN A 115 12.68 6.43 -6.60
CA GLN A 115 12.22 5.23 -5.91
C GLN A 115 11.02 4.60 -6.63
N LEU A 116 10.06 5.39 -7.13
CA LEU A 116 8.93 4.89 -7.93
C LEU A 116 9.43 4.17 -9.18
N TYR A 117 10.38 4.78 -9.91
CA TYR A 117 10.98 4.14 -11.08
C TYR A 117 11.64 2.79 -10.74
N ARG A 118 12.27 2.67 -9.57
CA ARG A 118 12.88 1.41 -9.11
C ARG A 118 11.86 0.33 -8.81
N LEU A 119 10.60 0.65 -8.55
CA LEU A 119 9.55 -0.33 -8.28
C LEU A 119 8.97 -0.95 -9.56
N GLN A 120 9.19 -0.32 -10.72
CA GLN A 120 8.56 -0.74 -11.97
C GLN A 120 8.92 -2.19 -12.33
N GLY A 121 7.90 -3.05 -12.34
CA GLY A 121 8.03 -4.48 -12.66
C GLY A 121 8.74 -5.31 -11.57
N ARG A 122 8.83 -4.81 -10.33
CA ARG A 122 9.58 -5.47 -9.25
C ARG A 122 8.76 -5.85 -8.02
N GLU A 123 7.42 -5.76 -8.10
CA GLU A 123 6.52 -6.12 -6.98
C GLU A 123 6.84 -7.48 -6.36
N ASP A 124 7.00 -8.51 -7.20
CA ASP A 124 7.29 -9.90 -6.78
C ASP A 124 8.74 -10.12 -6.32
N LEU A 125 9.61 -9.10 -6.43
CA LEU A 125 11.03 -9.18 -6.08
C LEU A 125 11.34 -8.52 -4.74
N ILE A 126 10.36 -7.89 -4.10
CA ILE A 126 10.54 -7.21 -2.81
C ILE A 126 10.43 -8.25 -1.70
N ASP A 127 11.51 -8.42 -0.94
CA ASP A 127 11.47 -9.09 0.36
C ASP A 127 10.83 -8.13 1.37
N TRP A 128 9.56 -8.37 1.71
CA TRP A 128 8.77 -7.42 2.50
C TRP A 128 9.19 -7.43 3.97
N ALA A 129 9.38 -6.23 4.53
CA ALA A 129 9.73 -6.06 5.95
C ALA A 129 8.54 -6.42 6.85
N TYR A 130 7.34 -5.98 6.46
CA TYR A 130 6.08 -6.25 7.13
C TYR A 130 5.04 -6.75 6.14
N GLN A 131 4.21 -7.70 6.57
CA GLN A 131 3.07 -8.23 5.82
C GLN A 131 1.96 -8.58 6.79
N VAL A 132 0.77 -8.03 6.57
CA VAL A 132 -0.42 -8.26 7.39
C VAL A 132 -1.62 -8.52 6.50
N THR A 133 -2.48 -9.43 6.93
CA THR A 133 -3.80 -9.64 6.36
C THR A 133 -4.85 -9.35 7.44
N PHE A 134 -5.82 -8.52 7.08
CA PHE A 134 -6.98 -8.17 7.89
C PHE A 134 -8.25 -8.74 7.25
N GLY A 135 -9.15 -9.27 8.09
CA GLY A 135 -10.46 -9.75 7.66
C GLY A 135 -10.43 -11.07 6.86
N GLU A 136 -11.54 -11.37 6.18
CA GLU A 136 -11.73 -12.61 5.41
C GLU A 136 -12.18 -12.29 3.99
N LYS A 137 -11.44 -12.80 3.00
CA LYS A 137 -11.79 -12.62 1.59
C LYS A 137 -13.01 -13.46 1.25
N LYS A 138 -14.06 -12.82 0.74
CA LYS A 138 -15.32 -13.47 0.37
C LYS A 138 -15.50 -13.56 -1.15
#